data_AF-A0A449GJB9-F1
#
_entry.id   AF-A0A449GJB9-F1
#
_cell.length_a   1.000
_cell.length_b   1.000
_cell.length_c   1.000
_cell.angle_alpha   90.00
_cell.angle_beta   90.00
_cell.angle_gamma   90.00
#
_symmetry.space_group_name_H-M   'P 1'
#
loop_
_entity.id
_entity.type
_entity.pdbx_description
1 polymer ?
#
loop_
_entity_poly.entity_id
_entity_poly.type
_entity_poly.pdbx_seq_one_letter_code
_entity_poly.pdbx_strand_id
1 'polypeptide(L)'
;MLWLGMVVAISFLEAPLKFRAPGITVPLGLGIGRIVFKALNTVEAVLAVLLVLACLVLGPATAVWVWLGVAVAVLAVQILVVRPPLSRRSDRVLAGEELPRSTAHYYYIALEVAKVVTLIGLAIAAAP
;
A
#
# COMPACT_ATOMS: atom_id res chain seq x y z
N MET A 1 -13.93 -4.71 2.95
CA MET A 1 -13.89 -3.70 1.86
C MET A 1 -13.26 -2.37 2.27
N LEU A 2 -13.27 -2.01 3.55
CA LEU A 2 -12.58 -0.82 4.05
C LEU A 2 -11.11 -0.74 3.60
N TRP A 3 -10.37 -1.85 3.72
CA TRP A 3 -8.97 -1.93 3.27
C TRP A 3 -8.81 -1.57 1.79
N LEU A 4 -9.58 -2.20 0.90
CA LEU A 4 -9.57 -1.91 -0.53
C LEU A 4 -9.87 -0.43 -0.81
N GLY A 5 -10.90 0.13 -0.18
CA GLY A 5 -11.28 1.53 -0.36
C GLY A 5 -10.15 2.50 0.00
N MET A 6 -9.44 2.26 1.11
CA MET A 6 -8.30 3.09 1.50
C MET A 6 -7.12 2.97 0.54
N VAL A 7 -6.82 1.76 0.06
CA VAL A 7 -5.75 1.54 -0.93
C VAL A 7 -6.05 2.30 -2.22
N VAL A 8 -7.28 2.21 -2.74
CA VAL A 8 -7.68 2.94 -3.95
C VAL A 8 -7.62 4.46 -3.71
N ALA A 9 -8.17 4.93 -2.60
CA ALA A 9 -8.22 6.35 -2.28
C ALA A 9 -6.83 6.98 -2.08
N ILE A 10 -5.92 6.29 -1.38
CA ILE A 10 -4.61 6.86 -1.05
C ILE A 10 -3.58 6.55 -2.14
N SER A 11 -3.41 5.29 -2.52
CA SER A 11 -2.35 4.87 -3.46
C SER A 11 -2.60 5.33 -4.89
N PHE A 12 -3.87 5.39 -5.33
CA PHE A 12 -4.20 5.69 -6.74
C PHE A 12 -4.82 7.08 -6.94
N LEU A 13 -5.55 7.62 -5.95
CA LEU A 13 -6.11 8.96 -6.06
C LEU A 13 -5.21 10.02 -5.40
N GLU A 14 -5.00 9.97 -4.08
CA GLU A 14 -4.21 10.99 -3.35
C GLU A 14 -2.79 11.14 -3.89
N ALA A 15 -2.08 10.01 -4.05
CA ALA A 15 -0.67 10.03 -4.36
C ALA A 15 -0.31 10.73 -5.68
N PRO A 16 -1.02 10.52 -6.82
CA PRO A 16 -0.77 11.30 -8.03
C PRO A 16 -1.40 12.70 -8.00
N LEU A 17 -2.57 12.87 -7.38
CA LEU A 17 -3.29 14.15 -7.45
C LEU A 17 -2.61 15.26 -6.63
N LYS A 18 -1.92 14.92 -5.53
CA LYS A 18 -1.21 15.92 -4.72
C LYS A 18 -0.11 16.68 -5.46
N PHE A 19 0.52 16.04 -6.47
CA PHE A 19 1.52 16.68 -7.32
C PHE A 19 0.92 17.60 -8.39
N ARG A 20 -0.41 17.67 -8.50
CA ARG A 20 -1.11 18.60 -9.39
C ARG A 20 -1.58 19.87 -8.67
N ALA A 21 -1.41 19.95 -7.35
CA ALA A 21 -1.83 21.11 -6.56
C ALA A 21 -0.98 22.35 -6.89
N PRO A 22 -1.57 23.55 -7.03
CA PRO A 22 -0.81 24.78 -7.23
C PRO A 22 0.21 25.01 -6.09
N GLY A 23 1.44 25.37 -6.43
CA GLY A 23 2.50 25.64 -5.46
C GLY A 23 3.18 24.39 -4.86
N ILE A 24 2.85 23.18 -5.32
CA ILE A 24 3.52 21.96 -4.85
C ILE A 24 4.95 21.86 -5.41
N THR A 25 5.91 21.51 -4.54
CA THR A 25 7.27 21.17 -4.93
C THR A 25 7.51 19.67 -4.76
N VAL A 26 8.47 19.10 -5.49
CA VAL A 26 8.80 17.67 -5.39
C VAL A 26 9.20 17.28 -3.96
N PRO A 27 10.09 18.02 -3.25
CA PRO A 27 10.42 17.71 -1.86
C PRO A 27 9.20 17.73 -0.94
N LEU A 28 8.31 18.72 -1.10
CA LEU A 28 7.09 18.81 -0.27
C LEU A 28 6.16 17.62 -0.52
N GLY A 29 5.92 17.26 -1.79
CA GLY A 29 5.09 16.11 -2.14
C GLY A 29 5.68 14.78 -1.68
N LEU A 30 7.01 14.61 -1.71
CA LEU A 30 7.69 13.44 -1.14
C LEU A 30 7.57 13.37 0.38
N GLY A 31 7.68 14.52 1.07
CA GLY A 31 7.50 14.63 2.52
C GLY A 31 6.08 14.22 2.95
N ILE A 32 5.05 14.75 2.28
CA ILE A 32 3.65 14.39 2.50
C ILE A 32 3.46 12.88 2.23
N GLY A 33 3.96 12.39 1.08
CA GLY A 33 3.88 10.98 0.74
C GLY A 33 4.47 10.06 1.80
N ARG A 34 5.63 10.39 2.38
CA ARG A 34 6.23 9.59 3.45
C ARG A 34 5.30 9.39 4.64
N ILE A 35 4.65 10.47 5.09
CA ILE A 35 3.77 10.46 6.26
C ILE A 35 2.50 9.67 5.95
N VAL A 36 1.84 10.01 4.84
CA VAL A 36 0.59 9.38 4.41
C VAL A 36 0.77 7.88 4.18
N PHE A 37 1.79 7.46 3.44
CA PHE A 37 2.05 6.03 3.22
C PHE A 37 2.51 5.31 4.49
N LYS A 38 3.17 5.98 5.44
CA LYS A 38 3.44 5.37 6.76
C LYS A 38 2.15 5.07 7.49
N ALA A 39 1.24 6.04 7.54
CA ALA A 39 -0.06 5.87 8.19
C ALA A 39 -0.89 4.78 7.50
N LEU A 40 -0.99 4.81 6.16
CA LEU A 40 -1.69 3.78 5.39
C LEU A 40 -1.16 2.39 5.71
N ASN A 41 0.14 2.13 5.56
CA ASN A 41 0.72 0.80 5.80
C ASN A 41 0.49 0.30 7.24
N THR A 42 0.50 1.21 8.24
CA THR A 42 0.16 0.84 9.63
C THR A 42 -1.29 0.39 9.74
N VAL A 43 -2.23 1.14 9.16
CA VAL A 43 -3.64 0.78 9.17
C VAL A 43 -3.90 -0.51 8.40
N GLU A 44 -3.25 -0.70 7.25
CA GLU A 44 -3.31 -1.95 6.48
C GLU A 44 -2.85 -3.15 7.32
N ALA A 45 -1.74 -3.02 8.06
CA ALA A 45 -1.23 -4.07 8.93
C ALA A 45 -2.20 -4.39 10.08
N VAL A 46 -2.81 -3.38 10.69
CA VAL A 46 -3.83 -3.59 11.73
C VAL A 46 -5.04 -4.32 11.15
N LEU A 47 -5.56 -3.89 9.99
CA LEU A 47 -6.67 -4.56 9.33
C LEU A 47 -6.34 -5.99 8.92
N ALA A 48 -5.13 -6.24 8.42
CA ALA A 48 -4.64 -7.57 8.12
C ALA A 48 -4.72 -8.50 9.34
N VAL A 49 -4.19 -8.06 10.48
CA VAL A 49 -4.22 -8.82 11.73
C VAL A 49 -5.66 -9.07 12.17
N LEU A 50 -6.52 -8.04 12.17
CA LEU A 50 -7.92 -8.18 12.57
C LEU A 50 -8.68 -9.17 11.68
N LEU A 51 -8.45 -9.15 10.36
CA LEU A 51 -9.08 -10.09 9.44
C LEU A 51 -8.59 -11.52 9.64
N VAL A 52 -7.29 -11.71 9.90
CA VAL A 52 -6.73 -13.04 10.23
C VAL A 52 -7.38 -13.58 11.50
N LEU A 53 -7.43 -12.77 12.57
CA LEU A 53 -8.07 -13.17 13.83
C LEU A 53 -9.57 -13.50 13.63
N ALA A 54 -10.29 -12.69 12.85
CA ALA A 54 -11.69 -12.97 12.53
C ALA A 54 -11.85 -14.31 11.79
N CYS A 55 -10.96 -14.61 10.83
CA CYS A 55 -10.99 -15.89 10.11
C CYS A 55 -10.69 -17.09 11.05
N LEU A 56 -9.80 -16.92 12.03
CA LEU A 56 -9.54 -17.97 13.03
C LEU A 56 -10.77 -18.28 13.90
N VAL A 57 -11.59 -17.28 14.20
CA VAL A 57 -12.80 -17.44 15.02
C VAL A 57 -13.97 -17.99 14.20
N LEU A 58 -14.16 -17.48 12.98
CA LEU A 58 -15.34 -17.79 12.15
C LEU A 58 -15.16 -19.02 11.27
N GLY A 59 -13.92 -19.47 11.03
CA GLY A 59 -13.63 -20.63 10.20
C GLY A 59 -14.21 -20.56 8.78
N PRO A 60 -13.92 -19.51 7.98
CA PRO A 60 -14.47 -19.36 6.64
C PRO A 60 -13.88 -20.39 5.66
N ALA A 61 -14.47 -20.48 4.47
CA ALA A 61 -13.99 -21.36 3.41
C ALA A 61 -12.51 -21.14 3.06
N THR A 62 -11.84 -22.19 2.59
CA THR A 62 -10.42 -22.18 2.21
C THR A 62 -10.08 -21.05 1.23
N ALA A 63 -11.00 -20.69 0.33
CA ALA A 63 -10.82 -19.59 -0.60
C ALA A 63 -10.55 -18.24 0.09
N VAL A 64 -11.24 -17.95 1.20
CA VAL A 64 -11.04 -16.72 1.99
C VAL A 64 -9.63 -16.70 2.58
N TRP A 65 -9.18 -17.83 3.13
CA TRP A 65 -7.82 -17.97 3.66
C TRP A 65 -6.74 -17.76 2.60
N VAL A 66 -6.92 -18.30 1.41
CA VAL A 66 -5.97 -18.14 0.30
C VAL A 66 -5.88 -16.67 -0.09
N TRP A 67 -7.01 -16.01 -0.36
CA TRP A 67 -7.01 -14.60 -0.75
C TRP A 67 -6.46 -13.68 0.35
N LEU A 68 -6.83 -13.91 1.61
CA LEU A 68 -6.30 -13.16 2.74
C LEU A 68 -4.79 -13.37 2.90
N GLY A 69 -4.33 -14.62 2.80
CA GLY A 69 -2.92 -14.96 2.90
C GLY A 69 -2.08 -14.27 1.82
N VAL A 70 -2.56 -14.25 0.57
CA VAL A 70 -1.92 -13.53 -0.52
C VAL A 70 -1.90 -12.02 -0.23
N ALA A 71 -3.00 -11.43 0.27
CA ALA A 71 -3.05 -10.00 0.56
C ALA A 71 -2.04 -9.60 1.66
N VAL A 72 -1.94 -10.42 2.70
CA VAL A 72 -0.96 -10.25 3.78
C VAL A 72 0.47 -10.40 3.25
N ALA A 73 0.73 -11.39 2.39
CA ALA A 73 2.05 -11.60 1.80
C ALA A 73 2.47 -10.41 0.92
N VAL A 74 1.56 -9.89 0.09
CA VAL A 74 1.81 -8.69 -0.73
C VAL A 74 2.12 -7.48 0.15
N LEU A 75 1.34 -7.26 1.21
CA LEU A 75 1.60 -6.18 2.17
C LEU A 75 2.97 -6.32 2.85
N ALA A 76 3.32 -7.54 3.28
CA ALA A 76 4.59 -7.81 3.93
C ALA A 76 5.78 -7.53 2.99
N VAL A 77 5.73 -8.00 1.74
CA VAL A 77 6.75 -7.72 0.72
C VAL A 77 6.86 -6.23 0.48
N GLN A 78 5.73 -5.53 0.38
CA GLN A 78 5.71 -4.09 0.16
C GLN A 78 6.38 -3.32 1.30
N ILE A 79 6.08 -3.65 2.56
CA ILE A 79 6.64 -2.99 3.75
C ILE A 79 8.11 -3.34 3.97
N LEU A 80 8.49 -4.61 3.81
CA LEU A 80 9.81 -5.11 4.21
C LEU A 80 10.85 -5.01 3.10
N VAL A 81 10.44 -5.11 1.83
CA VAL A 81 11.36 -5.19 0.69
C VAL A 81 11.35 -3.91 -0.14
N VAL A 82 10.16 -3.41 -0.50
CA VAL A 82 10.05 -2.30 -1.47
C VAL A 82 10.13 -0.93 -0.79
N ARG A 83 9.54 -0.79 0.39
CA ARG A 83 9.48 0.50 1.09
C ARG A 83 10.85 1.01 1.59
N PRO A 84 11.74 0.20 2.18
CA PRO A 84 13.03 0.69 2.67
C PRO A 84 13.91 1.39 1.61
N PRO A 85 14.12 0.84 0.40
CA PRO A 85 14.92 1.52 -0.62
C PRO A 85 14.25 2.79 -1.13
N LEU A 86 12.91 2.83 -1.22
CA LEU A 86 12.17 4.05 -1.59
C LEU A 86 12.34 5.14 -0.53
N SER A 87 12.26 4.80 0.76
CA SER A 87 12.47 5.76 1.85
C SER A 87 13.87 6.36 1.82
N ARG A 88 14.92 5.52 1.69
CA ARG A 88 16.32 6.00 1.58
C ARG A 88 16.52 6.93 0.40
N ARG A 89 15.89 6.65 -0.74
CA ARG A 89 15.96 7.53 -1.91
C ARG A 89 15.26 8.86 -1.66
N SER A 90 14.06 8.82 -1.09
CA SER A 90 13.34 10.04 -0.72
C SER A 90 14.13 10.88 0.28
N ASP A 91 14.86 10.27 1.22
CA ASP A 91 15.72 10.99 2.16
C ASP A 91 16.85 11.76 1.44
N ARG A 92 17.48 11.16 0.43
CA ARG A 92 18.51 11.82 -0.39
C ARG A 92 17.97 12.98 -1.22
N VAL A 93 16.79 12.81 -1.83
CA VAL A 93 16.12 13.91 -2.56
C VAL A 93 15.76 15.06 -1.62
N LEU A 94 15.30 14.76 -0.40
CA LEU A 94 15.03 15.79 0.61
C LEU A 94 16.31 16.47 1.14
N ALA A 95 17.47 15.79 1.06
CA ALA A 95 18.77 16.37 1.39
C ALA A 95 19.34 17.27 0.27
N GLY A 96 18.60 17.44 -0.84
CA GLY A 96 18.99 18.29 -1.97
C GLY A 96 19.72 17.56 -3.10
N GLU A 97 19.82 16.23 -3.06
CA GLU A 97 20.42 15.47 -4.15
C GLU A 97 19.46 15.33 -5.35
N GLU A 98 19.95 15.62 -6.55
CA GLU A 98 19.25 15.30 -7.80
C GLU A 98 19.54 13.85 -8.18
N LEU A 99 18.54 12.97 -8.03
CA LEU A 99 18.63 11.58 -8.48
C LEU A 99 17.91 11.39 -9.81
N PRO A 100 18.42 10.53 -10.72
CA PRO A 100 17.71 10.16 -11.95
C PRO A 100 16.36 9.50 -11.64
N ARG A 101 15.54 9.16 -12.64
CA ARG A 101 14.25 8.48 -12.39
C ARG A 101 14.45 7.09 -11.76
N SER A 102 13.55 6.69 -10.86
CA SER A 102 13.59 5.40 -10.16
C SER A 102 12.78 4.34 -10.88
N THR A 103 13.35 3.15 -11.10
CA THR A 103 12.57 1.97 -11.52
C THR A 103 11.85 1.29 -10.35
N ALA A 104 12.33 1.48 -9.11
CA ALA A 104 11.73 0.92 -7.90
C ALA A 104 10.26 1.36 -7.68
N HIS A 105 9.87 2.50 -8.26
CA HIS A 105 8.50 2.98 -8.21
C HIS A 105 7.54 2.09 -8.99
N TYR A 106 7.97 1.47 -10.10
CA TYR A 106 7.12 0.56 -10.87
C TYR A 106 6.82 -0.73 -10.11
N TYR A 107 7.78 -1.26 -9.34
CA TYR A 107 7.55 -2.41 -8.48
C TYR A 107 6.52 -2.10 -7.39
N TYR A 108 6.55 -0.89 -6.83
CA TYR A 108 5.54 -0.45 -5.88
C TYR A 108 4.15 -0.40 -6.51
N ILE A 109 4.01 0.20 -7.70
CA ILE A 109 2.74 0.25 -8.43
C ILE A 109 2.22 -1.17 -8.73
N ALA A 110 3.09 -2.07 -9.19
CA ALA A 110 2.71 -3.45 -9.48
C ALA A 110 2.16 -4.17 -8.24
N LEU A 111 2.79 -3.97 -7.07
CA LEU A 111 2.30 -4.52 -5.80
C LEU A 111 0.97 -3.90 -5.36
N GLU A 112 0.77 -2.59 -5.54
CA GLU A 112 -0.51 -1.94 -5.23
C GLU A 112 -1.64 -2.51 -6.11
N VAL A 113 -1.39 -2.72 -7.41
CA VAL A 113 -2.36 -3.34 -8.31
C VAL A 113 -2.64 -4.79 -7.90
N ALA A 114 -1.59 -5.57 -7.59
CA ALA A 114 -1.76 -6.93 -7.09
C ALA A 114 -2.59 -6.98 -5.80
N LYS A 115 -2.36 -6.03 -4.88
CA LYS A 115 -3.12 -5.90 -3.63
C LYS A 115 -4.58 -5.59 -3.89
N VAL A 116 -4.90 -4.67 -4.81
CA VAL A 116 -6.27 -4.37 -5.24
C VAL A 116 -6.97 -5.62 -5.76
N VAL A 117 -6.36 -6.35 -6.70
CA VAL A 117 -6.92 -7.58 -7.26
C VAL A 117 -7.18 -8.61 -6.16
N THR A 118 -6.21 -8.79 -5.27
CA THR A 118 -6.30 -9.75 -4.17
C THR A 118 -7.40 -9.40 -3.17
N LEU A 119 -7.55 -8.11 -2.83
CA LEU A 119 -8.60 -7.63 -1.93
C LEU A 119 -10.00 -7.71 -2.56
N ILE A 120 -10.12 -7.57 -3.88
CA ILE A 120 -11.37 -7.85 -4.61
C ILE A 120 -11.68 -9.36 -4.56
N GLY A 121 -10.68 -10.21 -4.81
CA GLY A 121 -10.85 -11.67 -4.69
C GLY A 121 -11.31 -12.08 -3.28
N LEU A 122 -10.70 -11.49 -2.24
CA LEU A 122 -11.12 -11.64 -0.85
C LEU A 122 -12.57 -11.18 -0.63
N ALA A 123 -12.98 -10.07 -1.25
CA ALA A 123 -14.36 -9.58 -1.17
C ALA A 123 -15.37 -10.61 -1.67
N ILE A 124 -15.09 -11.14 -2.85
CA ILE A 124 -15.97 -12.06 -3.56
C ILE A 124 -16.02 -13.39 -2.82
N ALA A 125 -14.87 -13.89 -2.36
CA ALA A 125 -14.78 -15.15 -1.63
C ALA A 125 -15.45 -15.11 -0.24
N ALA A 126 -15.52 -13.93 0.37
CA ALA A 126 -16.15 -13.72 1.67
C ALA A 126 -17.62 -13.26 1.58
N ALA A 127 -18.15 -13.10 0.36
CA ALA A 127 -19.56 -12.79 0.17
C ALA A 127 -20.43 -14.00 0.56
N PRO A 128 -21.60 -13.77 1.16
CA PRO A 128 -22.53 -14.83 1.56
C PRO A 128 -23.15 -15.57 0.37
#